data_AF-A0A7Y6XN25-F1
#
_entry.id   AF-A0A7Y6XN25-F1
#
_cell.length_a   1.000
_cell.length_b   1.000
_cell.length_c   1.000
_cell.angle_alpha   90.00
_cell.angle_beta   90.00
_cell.angle_gamma   90.00
#
_symmetry.space_group_name_H-M   'P 1'
#
loop_
_entity.id
_entity.type
_entity.pdbx_description
1 polymer ?
#
loop_
_entity_poly.entity_id
_entity_poly.type
_entity_poly.pdbx_seq_one_letter_code
_entity_poly.pdbx_strand_id
1 'polypeptide(L)'
;ILILVLTHLYTGLFITAHDAMHGSVSKNQKVNHAIGHITATLFSFNFYRRLFPKHHEHHRFVATDKDPDYHGGTFFIWYLSFLRQYITIWQILLMAITFNVLKLFIPTENLIVCWMLPAVLSTLQLFYFGTYLPHKGEHTPENVHKSGSQKLNHAWAFISCYFFGYHYEHHASPGTPWWQLWKVKEKYQENLK
;
A
#
# COMPACT_ATOMS: atom_id res chain seq x y z
N ILE A 1 15.43 15.29 4.42
CA ILE A 1 15.30 14.82 3.02
C ILE A 1 15.50 13.31 2.92
N LEU A 2 16.63 12.74 3.37
CA LEU A 2 16.90 11.29 3.29
C LEU A 2 15.77 10.40 3.83
N ILE A 3 15.26 10.69 5.04
CA ILE A 3 14.16 9.92 5.66
C ILE A 3 12.91 9.86 4.76
N LEU A 4 12.58 10.98 4.09
CA LEU A 4 11.42 11.05 3.19
C LEU A 4 11.65 10.24 1.91
N VAL A 5 12.87 10.28 1.36
CA VAL A 5 13.26 9.45 0.21
C VAL A 5 13.17 7.98 0.58
N LEU A 6 13.72 7.57 1.71
CA LEU A 6 13.63 6.20 2.19
C LEU A 6 12.18 5.80 2.44
N THR A 7 11.36 6.67 3.05
CA THR A 7 9.92 6.41 3.26
C THR A 7 9.22 6.13 1.95
N HIS A 8 9.47 6.96 0.92
CA HIS A 8 8.92 6.77 -0.41
C HIS A 8 9.39 5.45 -1.03
N LEU A 9 10.68 5.10 -0.93
CA LEU A 9 11.19 3.82 -1.43
C LEU A 9 10.59 2.61 -0.70
N TYR A 10 10.37 2.71 0.62
CA TYR A 10 9.65 1.69 1.39
C TYR A 10 8.21 1.54 0.88
N THR A 11 7.48 2.64 0.69
CA THR A 11 6.16 2.62 0.06
C THR A 11 6.21 1.91 -1.30
N GLY A 12 7.26 2.14 -2.11
CA GLY A 12 7.49 1.44 -3.38
C GLY A 12 7.66 -0.08 -3.25
N LEU A 13 8.28 -0.58 -2.17
CA LEU A 13 8.36 -2.02 -1.90
C LEU A 13 6.96 -2.61 -1.71
N PHE A 14 6.12 -1.95 -0.92
CA PHE A 14 4.74 -2.43 -0.72
C PHE A 14 3.91 -2.33 -2.00
N ILE A 15 4.00 -1.23 -2.74
CA ILE A 15 3.29 -1.07 -4.01
C ILE A 15 3.71 -2.16 -5.01
N THR A 16 4.98 -2.53 -5.03
CA THR A 16 5.45 -3.66 -5.85
C THR A 16 4.88 -5.01 -5.37
N ALA A 17 4.79 -5.21 -4.05
CA ALA A 17 4.14 -6.41 -3.50
C ALA A 17 2.65 -6.46 -3.87
N HIS A 18 1.97 -5.32 -3.80
CA HIS A 18 0.59 -5.14 -4.20
C HIS A 18 0.37 -5.47 -5.68
N ASP A 19 1.16 -4.90 -6.59
CA ASP A 19 1.03 -5.18 -8.03
C ASP A 19 1.30 -6.66 -8.34
N ALA A 20 2.20 -7.30 -7.58
CA ALA A 20 2.41 -8.73 -7.65
C ALA A 20 1.19 -9.53 -7.17
N MET A 21 0.37 -9.04 -6.23
CA MET A 21 -0.89 -9.69 -5.85
C MET A 21 -1.91 -9.67 -7.00
N HIS A 22 -1.90 -8.63 -7.83
CA HIS A 22 -2.72 -8.58 -9.05
C HIS A 22 -2.12 -9.33 -10.25
N GLY A 23 -0.88 -9.80 -10.13
CA GLY A 23 -0.18 -10.45 -11.23
C GLY A 23 0.39 -9.46 -12.27
N SER A 24 0.45 -8.17 -11.95
CA SER A 24 0.78 -7.09 -12.90
C SER A 24 2.29 -6.92 -13.11
N VAL A 25 3.14 -7.53 -12.28
CA VAL A 25 4.61 -7.41 -12.38
C VAL A 25 5.16 -8.26 -13.53
N SER A 26 4.57 -9.43 -13.79
CA SER A 26 4.99 -10.34 -14.85
C SER A 26 3.82 -11.13 -15.42
N LYS A 27 3.91 -11.59 -16.66
CA LYS A 27 2.95 -12.57 -17.22
C LYS A 27 3.04 -13.94 -16.54
N ASN A 28 4.13 -14.23 -15.80
CA ASN A 28 4.33 -15.49 -15.11
C ASN A 28 3.92 -15.37 -13.63
N GLN A 29 2.90 -16.13 -13.23
CA GLN A 29 2.37 -16.09 -11.86
C GLN A 29 3.38 -16.50 -10.78
N LYS A 30 4.30 -17.42 -11.08
CA LYS A 30 5.36 -17.81 -10.14
C LYS A 30 6.32 -16.65 -9.87
N VAL A 31 6.61 -15.85 -10.90
CA VAL A 31 7.45 -14.67 -10.78
C VAL A 31 6.76 -13.59 -9.95
N ASN A 32 5.46 -13.35 -10.18
CA ASN A 32 4.68 -12.44 -9.34
C ASN A 32 4.74 -12.84 -7.87
N HIS A 33 4.43 -14.10 -7.55
CA HIS A 33 4.49 -14.57 -6.16
C HIS A 33 5.89 -14.46 -5.56
N ALA A 34 6.95 -14.78 -6.30
CA ALA A 34 8.31 -14.64 -5.82
C ALA A 34 8.67 -13.17 -5.52
N ILE A 35 8.40 -12.25 -6.45
CA ILE A 35 8.65 -10.83 -6.27
C ILE A 35 7.82 -10.29 -5.09
N GLY A 36 6.53 -10.61 -5.04
CA GLY A 36 5.65 -10.17 -3.97
C GLY A 36 6.09 -10.66 -2.59
N HIS A 37 6.59 -11.90 -2.49
CA HIS A 37 7.18 -12.42 -1.26
C HIS A 37 8.45 -11.66 -0.86
N ILE A 38 9.35 -11.38 -1.81
CA ILE A 38 10.59 -10.66 -1.56
C ILE A 38 10.28 -9.24 -1.10
N THR A 39 9.46 -8.49 -1.85
CA THR A 39 9.20 -7.08 -1.57
C THR A 39 8.36 -6.89 -0.31
N ALA A 40 7.38 -7.77 -0.03
CA ALA A 40 6.66 -7.75 1.23
C ALA A 40 7.60 -8.04 2.42
N THR A 41 8.54 -8.99 2.27
CA THR A 41 9.51 -9.30 3.31
C THR A 41 10.45 -8.11 3.56
N LEU A 42 10.93 -7.45 2.50
CA LEU A 42 11.79 -6.27 2.62
C LEU A 42 11.05 -5.06 3.22
N PHE A 43 9.74 -4.95 3.00
CA PHE A 43 8.95 -3.84 3.50
C PHE A 43 8.89 -3.78 5.02
N SER A 44 8.68 -4.91 5.71
CA SER A 44 8.71 -5.06 7.19
C SER A 44 8.42 -6.51 7.60
N PHE A 45 9.03 -7.49 6.91
CA PHE A 45 8.72 -8.91 7.05
C PHE A 45 7.24 -9.22 6.76
N ASN A 46 6.54 -8.39 5.97
CA ASN A 46 5.13 -8.59 5.71
C ASN A 46 4.87 -9.94 5.07
N PHE A 47 3.89 -10.67 5.60
CA PHE A 47 3.59 -12.02 5.13
C PHE A 47 2.71 -11.93 3.89
N TYR A 48 3.33 -12.11 2.73
CA TYR A 48 2.63 -12.06 1.45
C TYR A 48 1.42 -13.01 1.38
N ARG A 49 1.51 -14.20 1.98
CA ARG A 49 0.39 -15.16 2.09
C ARG A 49 -0.82 -14.65 2.88
N ARG A 50 -0.62 -13.66 3.76
CA ARG A 50 -1.69 -12.98 4.50
C ARG A 50 -2.18 -11.75 3.74
N LEU A 51 -1.26 -10.98 3.14
CA LEU A 51 -1.60 -9.81 2.35
C LEU A 51 -2.44 -10.16 1.12
N PHE A 52 -2.03 -11.18 0.36
CA PHE A 52 -2.67 -11.57 -0.90
C PHE A 52 -4.19 -11.80 -0.76
N PRO A 53 -4.69 -12.71 0.10
CA PRO A 53 -6.12 -12.94 0.20
C PRO A 53 -6.88 -11.72 0.73
N LYS A 54 -6.32 -11.00 1.72
CA LYS A 54 -6.95 -9.80 2.29
C LYS A 54 -7.10 -8.67 1.30
N HIS A 55 -6.10 -8.47 0.46
CA HIS A 55 -6.17 -7.49 -0.62
C HIS A 55 -7.32 -7.80 -1.60
N HIS A 56 -7.50 -9.09 -1.94
CA HIS A 56 -8.61 -9.50 -2.78
C HIS A 56 -9.97 -9.39 -2.05
N GLU A 57 -10.01 -9.63 -0.74
CA GLU A 57 -11.20 -9.38 0.09
C GLU A 57 -11.60 -7.91 0.06
N HIS A 58 -10.63 -6.99 0.19
CA HIS A 58 -10.86 -5.54 0.06
C HIS A 58 -11.49 -5.18 -1.29
N HIS A 59 -10.90 -5.64 -2.40
CA HIS A 59 -11.47 -5.40 -3.73
C HIS A 59 -12.88 -5.98 -3.90
N ARG A 60 -13.18 -7.12 -3.25
CA ARG A 60 -14.46 -7.83 -3.39
C ARG A 60 -15.56 -7.24 -2.52
N PHE A 61 -15.21 -6.75 -1.33
CA PHE A 61 -16.16 -6.36 -0.29
C PHE A 61 -16.06 -4.88 0.08
N VAL A 62 -15.52 -4.05 -0.82
CA VAL A 62 -15.18 -2.65 -0.58
C VAL A 62 -16.26 -1.88 0.17
N ALA A 63 -15.84 -1.14 1.21
CA ALA A 63 -16.70 -0.34 2.08
C ALA A 63 -17.86 -1.12 2.75
N THR A 64 -17.63 -2.40 3.07
CA THR A 64 -18.54 -3.21 3.91
C THR A 64 -17.80 -3.73 5.14
N ASP A 65 -18.53 -4.32 6.09
CA ASP A 65 -17.94 -4.94 7.29
C ASP A 65 -16.98 -6.12 6.99
N LYS A 66 -16.97 -6.62 5.75
CA LYS A 66 -16.07 -7.69 5.29
C LYS A 66 -14.80 -7.18 4.62
N ASP A 67 -14.69 -5.88 4.38
CA ASP A 67 -13.48 -5.25 3.85
C ASP A 67 -12.45 -5.12 4.98
N PRO A 68 -11.29 -5.79 4.91
CA PRO A 68 -10.27 -5.68 5.94
C PRO A 68 -9.71 -4.25 6.06
N ASP A 69 -9.78 -3.47 4.99
CA ASP A 69 -9.20 -2.12 4.93
C ASP A 69 -10.21 -1.04 5.26
N TYR A 70 -11.48 -1.38 5.44
CA TYR A 70 -12.53 -0.43 5.81
C TYR A 70 -12.81 -0.46 7.31
N HIS A 71 -12.87 0.72 7.92
CA HIS A 71 -13.27 0.84 9.32
C HIS A 71 -13.93 2.19 9.58
N GLY A 72 -15.03 2.18 10.34
CA GLY A 72 -15.67 3.40 10.82
C GLY A 72 -14.85 4.09 11.91
N GLY A 73 -15.24 5.33 12.25
CA GLY A 73 -14.67 6.09 13.36
C GLY A 73 -13.59 7.09 12.95
N THR A 74 -12.70 7.42 13.89
CA THR A 74 -11.66 8.45 13.68
C THR A 74 -10.49 7.89 12.88
N PHE A 75 -9.72 8.79 12.24
CA PHE A 75 -8.52 8.46 11.48
C PHE A 75 -7.58 7.49 12.23
N PHE A 76 -7.33 7.73 13.51
CA PHE A 76 -6.40 6.91 14.29
C PHE A 76 -6.94 5.51 14.61
N ILE A 77 -8.25 5.38 14.89
CA ILE A 77 -8.87 4.08 15.14
C ILE A 77 -8.83 3.23 13.87
N TRP A 78 -9.15 3.84 12.73
CA TRP A 78 -9.06 3.17 11.43
C TRP A 78 -7.62 2.78 11.11
N TYR A 79 -6.64 3.67 11.32
CA TYR A 79 -5.23 3.35 11.10
C TYR A 79 -4.79 2.15 11.95
N LEU A 80 -5.14 2.11 13.23
CA LEU A 80 -4.84 0.97 14.10
C LEU A 80 -5.55 -0.31 13.67
N SER A 81 -6.79 -0.23 13.20
CA SER A 81 -7.52 -1.37 12.64
C SER A 81 -6.79 -1.94 11.43
N PHE A 82 -6.40 -1.08 10.48
CA PHE A 82 -5.62 -1.43 9.29
C PHE A 82 -4.30 -2.12 9.67
N LEU A 83 -3.51 -1.51 10.58
CA LEU A 83 -2.25 -2.11 11.04
C LEU A 83 -2.45 -3.51 11.64
N ARG A 84 -3.49 -3.72 12.45
CA ARG A 84 -3.80 -5.03 13.05
C ARG A 84 -4.19 -6.08 12.03
N GLN A 85 -4.71 -5.69 10.86
CA GLN A 85 -4.99 -6.65 9.79
C GLN A 85 -3.72 -7.27 9.23
N TYR A 86 -2.59 -6.55 9.23
CA TYR A 86 -1.40 -6.93 8.47
C TYR A 86 -0.16 -7.19 9.31
N ILE A 87 -0.02 -6.49 10.44
CA ILE A 87 1.09 -6.66 11.38
C ILE A 87 0.80 -7.83 12.31
N THR A 88 1.76 -8.76 12.37
CA THR A 88 1.70 -9.93 13.25
C THR A 88 2.78 -9.85 14.33
N ILE A 89 2.57 -10.56 15.44
CA ILE A 89 3.59 -10.65 16.49
C ILE A 89 4.92 -11.24 15.96
N TRP A 90 4.85 -12.18 15.02
CA TRP A 90 6.03 -12.77 14.40
C TRP A 90 6.86 -11.76 13.59
N GLN A 91 6.21 -10.83 12.89
CA GLN A 91 6.91 -9.74 12.22
C GLN A 91 7.63 -8.84 13.21
N ILE A 92 6.96 -8.47 14.30
CA ILE A 92 7.56 -7.64 15.36
C ILE A 92 8.76 -8.35 15.97
N LEU A 93 8.65 -9.66 16.25
CA LEU A 93 9.75 -10.46 16.78
C LEU A 93 10.92 -10.55 15.79
N LEU A 94 10.66 -10.81 14.50
CA LEU A 94 11.70 -10.86 13.47
C LEU A 94 12.42 -9.50 13.35
N MET A 95 11.66 -8.41 13.30
CA MET A 95 12.23 -7.05 13.28
C MET A 95 13.07 -6.77 14.52
N ALA A 96 12.60 -7.17 15.71
CA ALA A 96 13.34 -6.99 16.96
C ALA A 96 14.65 -7.80 16.98
N ILE A 97 14.63 -9.05 16.52
CA ILE A 97 15.82 -9.88 16.40
C ILE A 97 16.80 -9.24 15.41
N THR A 98 16.33 -8.89 14.20
CA THR A 98 17.15 -8.23 13.18
C THR A 98 17.76 -6.93 13.69
N PHE A 99 16.98 -6.09 14.39
CA PHE A 99 17.49 -4.87 15.01
C PHE A 99 18.63 -5.15 16.00
N ASN A 100 18.43 -6.12 16.89
CA ASN A 100 19.41 -6.45 17.92
C ASN A 100 20.69 -7.10 17.37
N VAL A 101 20.60 -7.81 16.24
CA VAL A 101 21.78 -8.32 15.53
C VAL A 101 22.51 -7.18 14.81
N LEU A 102 21.78 -6.35 14.06
CA LEU A 102 22.39 -5.29 13.26
C LEU A 102 23.05 -4.19 14.09
N LYS A 103 22.51 -3.88 15.28
CA LYS A 103 23.09 -2.87 16.18
C LYS A 103 24.50 -3.22 16.68
N LEU A 104 24.93 -4.47 16.53
CA LEU A 104 26.30 -4.90 16.82
C LEU A 104 27.32 -4.39 15.78
N PHE A 105 26.84 -4.02 14.59
CA PHE A 105 27.68 -3.64 13.45
C PHE A 105 27.38 -2.22 12.93
N ILE A 106 26.18 -1.69 13.20
CA ILE A 106 25.68 -0.43 12.66
C ILE A 106 25.28 0.49 13.82
N PRO A 107 25.62 1.80 13.79
CA PRO A 107 25.15 2.76 14.79
C PRO A 107 23.63 2.70 14.97
N THR A 108 23.19 2.73 16.22
CA THR A 108 21.78 2.54 16.58
C THR A 108 20.90 3.62 15.95
N GLU A 109 21.40 4.85 15.91
CA GLU A 109 20.75 6.01 15.32
C GLU A 109 20.48 5.76 13.84
N ASN A 110 21.45 5.20 13.11
CA ASN A 110 21.30 4.87 11.69
C ASN A 110 20.23 3.81 11.46
N LEU A 111 20.15 2.79 12.32
CA LEU A 111 19.07 1.79 12.26
C LEU A 111 17.70 2.42 12.51
N ILE A 112 17.60 3.36 13.44
CA ILE A 112 16.34 4.04 13.72
C ILE A 112 15.96 4.93 12.53
N VAL A 113 16.85 5.82 12.08
CA VAL A 113 16.49 6.86 11.09
C VAL A 113 16.48 6.37 9.64
N CYS A 114 17.26 5.35 9.29
CA CYS A 114 17.33 4.83 7.92
C CYS A 114 16.51 3.54 7.70
N TRP A 115 16.14 2.83 8.77
CA TRP A 115 15.41 1.55 8.65
C TRP A 115 14.04 1.59 9.32
N MET A 116 13.97 1.78 10.65
CA MET A 116 12.70 1.72 11.37
C MET A 116 11.75 2.87 11.05
N LEU A 117 12.25 4.11 11.12
CA LEU A 117 11.42 5.29 10.93
C LEU A 117 10.83 5.37 9.51
N PRO A 118 11.60 5.16 8.43
CA PRO A 118 11.03 5.11 7.07
C PRO A 118 9.97 4.01 6.89
N ALA A 119 10.17 2.84 7.48
CA ALA A 119 9.20 1.75 7.43
C ALA A 119 7.87 2.16 8.11
N VAL A 120 7.91 2.74 9.30
CA VAL A 120 6.70 3.22 10.02
C VAL A 120 6.02 4.38 9.27
N LEU A 121 6.79 5.31 8.73
CA LEU A 121 6.21 6.42 7.95
C LEU A 121 5.57 5.91 6.65
N SER A 122 6.12 4.85 6.05
CA SER A 122 5.56 4.27 4.82
C SER A 122 4.23 3.58 5.06
N THR A 123 4.01 2.93 6.21
CA THR A 123 2.69 2.37 6.57
C THR A 123 1.65 3.48 6.71
N LEU A 124 2.04 4.62 7.28
CA LEU A 124 1.17 5.79 7.37
C LEU A 124 0.89 6.40 5.98
N GLN A 125 1.90 6.50 5.11
CA GLN A 125 1.75 7.00 3.74
C GLN A 125 0.79 6.12 2.92
N LEU A 126 1.01 4.79 2.95
CA LEU A 126 0.15 3.81 2.30
C LEU A 126 -1.29 3.90 2.80
N PHE A 127 -1.48 3.88 4.13
CA PHE A 127 -2.80 3.99 4.71
C PHE A 127 -3.48 5.29 4.31
N TYR A 128 -2.78 6.42 4.39
CA TYR A 128 -3.40 7.71 4.11
C TYR A 128 -3.84 7.83 2.65
N PHE A 129 -2.95 7.54 1.69
CA PHE A 129 -3.23 7.75 0.26
C PHE A 129 -3.92 6.57 -0.43
N GLY A 130 -3.66 5.35 0.03
CA GLY A 130 -4.17 4.12 -0.56
C GLY A 130 -5.38 3.52 0.16
N THR A 131 -5.79 4.04 1.32
CA THR A 131 -6.93 3.49 2.07
C THR A 131 -7.85 4.59 2.60
N TYR A 132 -7.36 5.43 3.50
CA TYR A 132 -8.18 6.43 4.20
C TYR A 132 -8.75 7.49 3.25
N LEU A 133 -7.89 8.19 2.51
CA LEU A 133 -8.33 9.26 1.62
C LEU A 133 -9.30 8.79 0.54
N PRO A 134 -9.09 7.65 -0.16
CA PRO A 134 -10.03 7.19 -1.17
C PRO A 134 -11.33 6.66 -0.58
N HIS A 135 -11.35 6.00 0.58
CA HIS A 135 -12.56 5.34 1.10
C HIS A 135 -13.30 6.08 2.21
N LYS A 136 -12.78 7.23 2.70
CA LYS A 136 -13.47 8.01 3.72
C LYS A 136 -14.70 8.71 3.16
N GLY A 137 -15.72 8.85 4.01
CA GLY A 137 -16.95 9.56 3.69
C GLY A 137 -17.93 8.69 2.91
N GLU A 138 -18.91 9.34 2.30
CA GLU A 138 -19.97 8.66 1.55
C GLU A 138 -19.65 8.64 0.06
N HIS A 139 -19.94 7.51 -0.58
CA HIS A 139 -19.81 7.34 -2.03
C HIS A 139 -21.19 7.13 -2.62
N THR A 140 -21.43 7.75 -3.79
CA THR A 140 -22.72 7.62 -4.47
C THR A 140 -23.05 6.15 -4.78
N PRO A 141 -24.34 5.79 -4.89
CA PRO A 141 -24.74 4.42 -5.20
C PRO A 141 -24.11 3.87 -6.49
N GLU A 142 -23.88 4.73 -7.49
CA GLU A 142 -23.33 4.39 -8.81
C GLU A 142 -21.83 4.08 -8.75
N ASN A 143 -21.13 4.58 -7.72
CA ASN A 143 -19.73 4.25 -7.48
C ASN A 143 -19.63 2.85 -6.87
N VAL A 144 -19.55 1.83 -7.73
CA VAL A 144 -19.42 0.42 -7.35
C VAL A 144 -18.12 0.09 -6.62
N HIS A 145 -17.08 0.92 -6.80
CA HIS A 145 -15.78 0.74 -6.16
C HIS A 145 -15.69 1.42 -4.80
N LYS A 146 -16.70 2.22 -4.42
CA LYS A 146 -16.77 2.94 -3.13
C LYS A 146 -15.44 3.60 -2.77
N SER A 147 -14.85 4.26 -3.75
CA SER A 147 -13.54 4.90 -3.64
C SER A 147 -13.51 6.22 -4.42
N GLY A 148 -12.81 7.20 -3.88
CA GLY A 148 -12.41 8.43 -4.56
C GLY A 148 -11.13 8.26 -5.36
N SER A 149 -10.72 9.34 -6.01
CA SER A 149 -9.46 9.40 -6.76
C SER A 149 -8.88 10.80 -6.68
N GLN A 150 -7.56 10.91 -6.59
CA GLN A 150 -6.85 12.19 -6.67
C GLN A 150 -7.14 12.89 -8.01
N LYS A 151 -7.08 14.23 -8.00
CA LYS A 151 -7.13 15.01 -9.24
C LYS A 151 -5.92 14.69 -10.13
N LEU A 152 -6.08 14.85 -11.44
CA LEU A 152 -5.01 14.63 -12.42
C LEU A 152 -3.81 15.53 -12.11
N ASN A 153 -2.72 14.92 -11.69
CA ASN A 153 -1.42 15.52 -11.38
C ASN A 153 -0.41 14.39 -11.20
N HIS A 154 0.38 14.11 -12.23
CA HIS A 154 1.26 12.94 -12.24
C HIS A 154 2.42 13.04 -11.25
N ALA A 155 2.97 14.24 -11.05
CA ALA A 155 4.04 14.45 -10.09
C ALA A 155 3.58 14.14 -8.66
N TRP A 156 2.42 14.68 -8.28
CA TRP A 156 1.85 14.42 -6.96
C TRP A 156 1.39 12.98 -6.80
N ALA A 157 0.75 12.39 -7.80
CA ALA A 157 0.31 11.01 -7.76
C ALA A 157 1.49 10.05 -7.54
N PHE A 158 2.60 10.26 -8.25
CA PHE A 158 3.83 9.51 -8.04
C PHE A 158 4.41 9.71 -6.64
N ILE A 159 4.69 10.96 -6.23
CA ILE A 159 5.37 11.25 -4.96
C ILE A 159 4.52 10.81 -3.75
N SER A 160 3.21 11.01 -3.82
CA SER A 160 2.31 10.67 -2.71
C SER A 160 2.17 9.17 -2.49
N CYS A 161 2.04 8.36 -3.55
CA CYS A 161 1.90 6.91 -3.41
C CYS A 161 2.03 6.15 -4.74
N TYR A 162 3.02 6.41 -5.59
CA TYR A 162 3.22 5.65 -6.85
C TYR A 162 1.95 5.56 -7.73
N PHE A 163 1.22 6.65 -7.89
CA PHE A 163 -0.07 6.70 -8.62
C PHE A 163 -1.24 5.97 -7.96
N PHE A 164 -1.04 5.31 -6.82
CA PHE A 164 -2.08 4.59 -6.09
C PHE A 164 -3.21 5.50 -5.56
N GLY A 165 -2.96 6.81 -5.50
CA GLY A 165 -3.99 7.83 -5.27
C GLY A 165 -5.03 7.94 -6.39
N TYR A 166 -4.77 7.40 -7.58
CA TYR A 166 -5.77 7.14 -8.63
C TYR A 166 -6.56 5.85 -8.31
N HIS A 167 -7.14 5.83 -7.11
CA HIS A 167 -7.58 4.61 -6.46
C HIS A 167 -8.86 4.03 -7.08
N TYR A 168 -9.78 4.90 -7.50
CA TYR A 168 -10.93 4.46 -8.29
C TYR A 168 -10.49 3.74 -9.57
N GLU A 169 -9.54 4.32 -10.29
CA GLU A 169 -9.00 3.74 -11.52
C GLU A 169 -8.31 2.40 -11.26
N HIS A 170 -7.65 2.27 -10.10
CA HIS A 170 -7.07 1.02 -9.62
C HIS A 170 -8.14 -0.06 -9.39
N HIS A 171 -9.22 0.23 -8.67
CA HIS A 171 -10.32 -0.73 -8.49
C HIS A 171 -11.03 -1.09 -9.80
N ALA A 172 -11.15 -0.13 -10.73
CA ALA A 172 -11.75 -0.34 -12.03
C ALA A 172 -10.87 -1.16 -12.98
N SER A 173 -9.55 -1.07 -12.83
CA SER A 173 -8.56 -1.76 -13.66
C SER A 173 -7.43 -2.37 -12.82
N PRO A 174 -7.72 -3.36 -11.96
CA PRO A 174 -6.78 -3.86 -10.95
C PRO A 174 -5.54 -4.54 -11.54
N GLY A 175 -5.63 -5.02 -12.79
CA GLY A 175 -4.48 -5.58 -13.51
C GLY A 175 -3.54 -4.53 -14.11
N THR A 176 -3.82 -3.24 -13.94
CA THR A 176 -2.94 -2.16 -14.42
C THR A 176 -1.85 -1.90 -13.38
N PRO A 177 -0.56 -2.07 -13.73
CA PRO A 177 0.51 -1.78 -12.80
C PRO A 177 0.61 -0.28 -12.53
N TRP A 178 1.16 0.08 -11.38
CA TRP A 178 1.18 1.45 -10.87
C TRP A 178 1.80 2.46 -11.87
N TRP A 179 2.84 2.05 -12.61
CA TRP A 179 3.54 2.89 -13.60
C TRP A 179 2.73 3.14 -14.89
N GLN A 180 1.59 2.48 -15.07
CA GLN A 180 0.66 2.70 -16.18
C GLN A 180 -0.69 3.29 -15.75
N LEU A 181 -0.96 3.37 -14.44
CA LEU A 181 -2.25 3.79 -13.91
C LEU A 181 -2.63 5.23 -14.29
N TRP A 182 -1.64 6.10 -14.52
CA TRP A 182 -1.84 7.45 -15.04
C TRP A 182 -2.57 7.49 -16.39
N LYS A 183 -2.33 6.53 -17.28
CA LYS A 183 -3.01 6.45 -18.58
C LYS A 183 -4.50 6.16 -18.42
N VAL A 184 -4.83 5.31 -17.44
CA VAL A 184 -6.23 5.04 -17.09
C VAL A 184 -6.86 6.33 -16.57
N LYS A 185 -6.17 7.07 -15.69
CA LYS A 185 -6.65 8.36 -15.19
C LYS A 185 -6.95 9.36 -16.31
N GLU A 186 -6.04 9.52 -17.27
CA GLU A 186 -6.22 10.41 -18.41
C GLU A 186 -7.45 10.02 -19.24
N LYS A 187 -7.59 8.74 -19.58
CA LYS A 187 -8.75 8.24 -20.34
C LYS A 187 -10.08 8.53 -19.63
N TYR A 188 -10.14 8.35 -18.31
CA TYR A 188 -11.34 8.70 -17.54
C TYR A 188 -11.62 10.21 -17.55
N GLN A 189 -10.57 11.05 -17.49
CA GLN A 189 -10.75 12.50 -17.56
C GLN A 189 -11.21 12.98 -18.95
N GLU A 190 -10.74 12.35 -20.03
CA GLU A 190 -11.20 12.64 -21.38
C GLU A 190 -12.67 12.30 -21.58
N ASN A 191 -13.12 11.14 -21.07
CA ASN A 191 -14.52 10.72 -21.16
C ASN A 191 -15.50 11.61 -20.36
N LEU A 192 -14.99 12.45 -19.44
CA LEU A 192 -15.77 13.39 -18.64
C LEU A 192 -15.86 14.79 -19.27
N LYS A 193 -15.10 15.05 -20.33
CA LYS A 193 -15.14 16.30 -21.11
C LYS A 193 -16.13 16.17 -22.26
#